data_AF-A0AAN9NS04-F1
#
_entry.id   AF-A0AAN9NS04-F1
#
_cell.length_a   1.000
_cell.length_b   1.000
_cell.length_c   1.000
_cell.angle_alpha   90.00
_cell.angle_beta   90.00
_cell.angle_gamma   90.00
#
_symmetry.space_group_name_H-M   'P 1'
#
loop_
_entity.id
_entity.type
_entity.pdbx_description
1 polymer ?
#
loop_
_entity_poly.entity_id
_entity_poly.type
_entity_poly.pdbx_seq_one_letter_code
_entity_poly.pdbx_strand_id
1 'polypeptide(L)'
;MGPQINLLSLLVALAAVFAYLYLINPIPQFLINPISQDLINALSPSSAYLAKPLTGNFHRHHKKHPSGGNTDSICDDFPSGIPPPNTNTTSYLCVDRRGCCNFTTVQAAVNAVPDFSVKRTIIWINIGMYYEKVMVPKTKPNITFQGQGYTSTAIAWNDTALSANGTFYSGSVQVFASNFIAKNISFMNLAPMPSPGAVGAQAVAIRVSGDQSEFRGCGFFGAQDTLHDDKGRHYFKDCYIQGSIDFIFGNARSLYENCQIVSIANPVPVGQRSINGAVTAHGRVSGDENTGFAFVNSTVGGNGRIWLGRAWRPYSRVVFASTLMSDIIAPEGWNDFNDPSRDQTIFYGEYNCSGSGANMNLRASYVQKLNETEASAFLNTTFIDGEQWLETSK
;
A
#
# COMPACT_ATOMS: atom_id res chain seq x y z
N MET A 1 -1.16 39.84 -45.61
CA MET A 1 -0.95 38.40 -45.89
C MET A 1 -1.43 37.64 -44.67
N GLY A 2 -2.58 36.97 -44.76
CA GLY A 2 -3.13 36.20 -43.64
C GLY A 2 -2.34 34.89 -43.43
N PRO A 3 -2.24 34.37 -42.20
CA PRO A 3 -1.56 33.11 -41.95
C PRO A 3 -2.39 31.96 -42.55
N GLN A 4 -1.84 31.29 -43.56
CA GLN A 4 -2.33 30.00 -44.01
C GLN A 4 -2.10 29.00 -42.88
N ILE A 5 -3.19 28.60 -42.22
CA ILE A 5 -3.17 27.48 -41.28
C ILE A 5 -2.94 26.21 -42.12
N ASN A 6 -1.82 25.53 -41.86
CA ASN A 6 -1.46 24.29 -42.51
C ASN A 6 -2.50 23.22 -42.15
N LEU A 7 -3.33 22.84 -43.12
CA LEU A 7 -4.43 21.88 -42.97
C LEU A 7 -3.96 20.55 -42.36
N LEU A 8 -2.71 20.18 -42.62
CA LEU A 8 -2.07 18.98 -42.07
C LEU A 8 -1.90 19.08 -40.55
N SER A 9 -1.53 20.25 -40.03
CA SER A 9 -1.37 20.49 -38.59
C SER A 9 -2.71 20.40 -37.85
N LEU A 10 -3.78 20.89 -38.48
CA LEU A 10 -5.13 20.82 -37.93
C LEU A 10 -5.66 19.37 -37.90
N LEU A 11 -5.37 18.59 -38.95
CA LEU A 11 -5.73 17.18 -39.04
C LEU A 11 -4.99 16.32 -38.00
N VAL A 12 -3.71 16.58 -37.76
CA VAL A 12 -2.92 15.89 -36.74
C VAL A 12 -3.43 16.22 -35.33
N ALA A 13 -3.76 17.49 -35.07
CA ALA A 13 -4.33 17.90 -33.78
C ALA A 13 -5.71 17.26 -33.54
N LEU A 14 -6.58 17.21 -34.55
CA LEU A 14 -7.88 16.54 -34.47
C LEU A 14 -7.72 15.04 -34.24
N ALA A 15 -6.82 14.37 -34.95
CA ALA A 15 -6.55 12.94 -34.77
C ALA A 15 -6.06 12.61 -33.34
N ALA A 16 -5.20 13.47 -32.76
CA ALA A 16 -4.75 13.31 -31.38
C ALA A 16 -5.89 13.50 -30.36
N VAL A 17 -6.79 14.45 -30.58
CA VAL A 17 -7.98 14.65 -29.73
C VAL A 17 -8.94 13.47 -29.82
N PHE A 18 -9.19 12.92 -31.02
CA PHE A 18 -10.03 11.74 -31.18
C PHE A 18 -9.41 10.48 -30.56
N ALA A 19 -8.09 10.28 -30.70
CA ALA A 19 -7.39 9.18 -30.03
C ALA A 19 -7.45 9.31 -28.50
N TYR A 20 -7.33 10.54 -27.98
CA TYR A 20 -7.46 10.83 -26.56
C TYR A 20 -8.90 10.55 -26.05
N LEU A 21 -9.92 11.01 -26.77
CA LEU A 21 -11.33 10.73 -26.41
C LEU A 21 -11.67 9.24 -26.44
N TYR A 22 -11.07 8.47 -27.35
CA TYR A 22 -11.25 7.01 -27.44
C TYR A 22 -10.60 6.25 -26.28
N LEU A 23 -9.49 6.76 -25.74
CA LEU A 23 -8.81 6.18 -24.58
C LEU A 23 -9.57 6.39 -23.26
N ILE A 24 -10.39 7.44 -23.16
CA ILE A 24 -11.06 7.82 -21.91
C ILE A 24 -12.47 7.23 -21.84
N ASN A 25 -13.13 6.98 -22.98
CA ASN A 25 -14.46 6.39 -23.07
C ASN A 25 -14.49 5.25 -24.11
N PRO A 26 -14.16 4.00 -23.74
CA PRO A 26 -14.35 2.88 -24.64
C PRO A 26 -15.86 2.66 -24.86
N ILE A 27 -16.34 2.93 -26.08
CA ILE A 27 -17.70 2.60 -26.50
C ILE A 27 -17.89 1.07 -26.39
N PRO A 28 -18.99 0.56 -25.81
CA PRO A 28 -19.26 -0.87 -25.75
C PRO A 28 -19.26 -1.52 -27.14
N GLN A 29 -18.64 -2.70 -27.26
CA GLN A 29 -18.36 -3.45 -28.50
C GLN A 29 -19.58 -3.95 -29.31
N PHE A 30 -20.75 -3.31 -29.23
CA PHE A 30 -21.93 -3.70 -30.01
C PHE A 30 -22.14 -2.91 -31.31
N LEU A 31 -21.17 -2.13 -31.77
CA LEU A 31 -21.27 -1.37 -33.02
C LEU A 31 -19.95 -1.32 -33.80
N ILE A 32 -19.45 -2.45 -34.32
CA ILE A 32 -18.40 -2.43 -35.36
C ILE A 32 -18.71 -3.45 -36.46
N ASN A 33 -19.00 -2.93 -37.66
CA ASN A 33 -19.15 -3.65 -38.94
C ASN A 33 -17.76 -3.92 -39.57
N PRO A 34 -17.59 -4.90 -40.48
CA PRO A 34 -16.29 -5.52 -40.79
C PRO A 34 -15.41 -4.79 -41.81
N ILE A 35 -15.38 -3.44 -41.84
CA ILE A 35 -14.58 -2.67 -42.83
C ILE A 35 -13.26 -2.12 -42.25
N SER A 36 -13.00 -2.25 -40.95
CA SER A 36 -11.85 -1.56 -40.31
C SER A 36 -10.54 -2.36 -40.23
N GLN A 37 -10.44 -3.57 -40.78
CA GLN A 37 -9.21 -4.38 -40.69
C GLN A 37 -8.18 -4.07 -41.78
N ASP A 38 -8.57 -3.47 -42.90
CA ASP A 38 -7.64 -3.21 -44.02
C ASP A 38 -6.79 -1.93 -43.84
N LEU A 39 -7.11 -1.06 -42.87
CA LEU A 39 -6.39 0.20 -42.67
C LEU A 39 -5.18 0.12 -41.71
N ILE A 40 -5.04 -0.97 -40.96
CA ILE A 40 -4.02 -1.09 -39.90
C ILE A 40 -2.68 -1.65 -40.41
N ASN A 41 -2.65 -2.27 -41.61
CA ASN A 41 -1.45 -2.92 -42.14
C ASN A 41 -0.53 -2.03 -43.01
N ALA A 42 -0.75 -0.70 -43.09
CA ALA A 42 -0.04 0.15 -44.05
C ALA A 42 1.10 1.01 -43.49
N LEU A 43 1.45 0.97 -42.19
CA LEU A 43 2.44 1.91 -41.63
C LEU A 43 3.47 1.25 -40.69
N SER A 44 4.47 0.62 -41.29
CA SER A 44 5.86 0.53 -40.81
C SER A 44 6.75 0.09 -42.00
N PRO A 45 8.09 0.30 -42.06
CA PRO A 45 9.01 1.07 -41.21
C PRO A 45 10.09 1.92 -41.99
N SER A 46 11.00 2.54 -41.22
CA SER A 46 12.43 2.84 -41.54
C SER A 46 12.83 4.11 -42.31
N SER A 47 13.69 4.95 -41.70
CA SER A 47 15.09 5.24 -42.13
C SER A 47 15.59 6.61 -41.65
N ALA A 48 16.89 6.65 -41.32
CA ALA A 48 17.66 7.77 -40.78
C ALA A 48 17.85 8.95 -41.74
N TYR A 49 17.98 10.17 -41.21
CA TYR A 49 18.72 11.25 -41.85
C TYR A 49 19.52 12.12 -40.87
N LEU A 50 20.73 12.40 -41.32
CA LEU A 50 21.84 13.14 -40.74
C LEU A 50 21.73 14.61 -41.16
N ALA A 51 22.00 15.58 -40.27
CA ALA A 51 22.34 16.95 -40.69
C ALA A 51 23.31 17.62 -39.70
N LYS A 52 24.40 18.18 -40.25
CA LYS A 52 25.54 18.85 -39.60
C LYS A 52 25.26 20.35 -39.32
N PRO A 53 26.08 21.03 -38.50
CA PRO A 53 25.78 22.34 -37.92
C PRO A 53 26.19 23.50 -38.83
N LEU A 54 25.44 24.60 -38.76
CA LEU A 54 25.82 25.90 -39.33
C LEU A 54 26.34 26.82 -38.22
N THR A 55 27.58 27.28 -38.43
CA THR A 55 28.26 28.33 -37.69
C THR A 55 27.77 29.72 -38.15
N GLY A 56 27.61 30.62 -37.20
CA GLY A 56 27.40 32.06 -37.46
C GLY A 56 27.56 32.84 -36.16
N ASN A 57 28.57 33.71 -36.10
CA ASN A 57 28.98 34.40 -34.89
C ASN A 57 28.91 35.93 -35.10
N PHE A 58 28.48 36.63 -34.04
CA PHE A 58 28.46 38.08 -33.79
C PHE A 58 27.35 38.92 -34.45
N HIS A 59 26.66 39.87 -33.80
CA HIS A 59 27.08 40.78 -32.71
C HIS A 59 26.00 41.06 -31.65
N ARG A 60 26.49 41.37 -30.44
CA ARG A 60 25.78 41.86 -29.24
C ARG A 60 24.98 43.15 -29.50
N HIS A 61 23.73 43.19 -29.05
CA HIS A 61 23.12 44.41 -28.53
C HIS A 61 22.65 44.18 -27.09
N HIS A 62 23.22 44.98 -26.19
CA HIS A 62 22.82 45.07 -24.79
C HIS A 62 21.38 45.59 -24.70
N LYS A 63 20.47 44.75 -24.18
CA LYS A 63 19.27 45.23 -23.49
C LYS A 63 19.37 44.81 -22.02
N LYS A 64 19.52 45.79 -21.14
CA LYS A 64 19.30 45.64 -19.70
C LYS A 64 17.84 45.21 -19.51
N HIS A 65 17.63 44.00 -19.03
CA HIS A 65 16.35 43.58 -18.45
C HIS A 65 16.43 43.68 -16.92
N PRO A 66 15.31 43.98 -16.24
CA PRO A 66 15.29 44.34 -14.84
C PRO A 66 15.65 43.12 -13.99
N SER A 67 16.59 43.32 -13.07
CA SER A 67 16.86 42.43 -11.95
C SER A 67 15.64 42.38 -11.04
N GLY A 68 14.99 41.23 -10.99
CA GLY A 68 13.84 40.97 -10.13
C GLY A 68 13.31 39.56 -10.32
N GLY A 69 14.20 38.57 -10.44
CA GLY A 69 13.80 37.18 -10.31
C GLY A 69 13.71 36.89 -8.82
N ASN A 70 12.50 36.77 -8.29
CA ASN A 70 12.32 36.04 -7.03
C ASN A 70 12.70 34.60 -7.37
N THR A 71 13.94 34.23 -7.06
CA THR A 71 14.33 32.82 -7.06
C THR A 71 13.72 32.26 -5.79
N ASP A 72 12.45 31.91 -5.82
CA ASP A 72 11.86 31.07 -4.79
C ASP A 72 12.77 29.84 -4.70
N SER A 73 13.52 29.73 -3.61
CA SER A 73 14.38 28.59 -3.34
C SER A 73 13.52 27.35 -3.41
N ILE A 74 14.05 26.26 -3.97
CA ILE A 74 13.36 24.97 -4.01
C ILE A 74 12.93 24.46 -2.62
N CYS A 75 13.46 25.10 -1.56
CA CYS A 75 13.23 24.82 -0.15
C CYS A 75 12.42 25.89 0.59
N ASP A 76 11.88 26.91 -0.07
CA ASP A 76 11.14 27.99 0.61
C ASP A 76 9.80 27.50 1.19
N ASP A 77 9.24 26.41 0.68
CA ASP A 77 8.06 25.72 1.24
C ASP A 77 8.42 24.80 2.43
N PHE A 78 9.70 24.73 2.82
CA PHE A 78 10.13 23.87 3.91
C PHE A 78 9.83 24.51 5.27
N PRO A 79 9.06 23.86 6.17
CA PRO A 79 8.71 24.47 7.44
C PRO A 79 9.95 24.82 8.27
N SER A 80 10.07 26.08 8.67
CA SER A 80 11.17 26.54 9.52
C SER A 80 11.17 25.80 10.86
N GLY A 81 12.31 25.24 11.26
CA GLY A 81 12.45 24.53 12.54
C GLY A 81 12.15 23.03 12.51
N ILE A 82 12.01 22.44 11.32
CA ILE A 82 11.90 20.99 11.12
C ILE A 82 13.22 20.45 10.54
N PRO A 83 13.70 19.28 10.98
CA PRO A 83 13.22 18.58 12.15
C PRO A 83 13.68 19.30 13.44
N PRO A 84 13.03 19.04 14.59
CA PRO A 84 13.45 19.59 15.87
C PRO A 84 14.91 19.28 16.21
N PRO A 85 15.56 20.07 17.10
CA PRO A 85 16.89 19.74 17.59
C PRO A 85 16.89 18.42 18.37
N ASN A 86 18.02 17.73 18.35
CA ASN A 86 18.24 16.49 19.10
C ASN A 86 18.12 16.71 20.62
N THR A 87 17.69 15.67 21.32
CA THR A 87 17.62 15.62 22.79
C THR A 87 18.48 14.47 23.34
N ASN A 88 18.48 14.31 24.66
CA ASN A 88 19.15 13.17 25.31
C ASN A 88 18.50 11.82 24.96
N THR A 89 17.23 11.81 24.56
CA THR A 89 16.46 10.58 24.29
C THR A 89 16.06 10.41 22.83
N THR A 90 16.10 11.49 22.04
CA THR A 90 15.61 11.50 20.65
C THR A 90 16.61 12.18 19.71
N SER A 91 16.88 11.52 18.58
CA SER A 91 17.63 12.10 17.46
C SER A 91 16.69 12.33 16.29
N TYR A 92 16.98 13.32 15.45
CA TYR A 92 16.22 13.63 14.26
C TYR A 92 17.09 13.61 13.02
N LEU A 93 16.57 12.99 11.95
CA LEU A 93 17.12 13.05 10.59
C LEU A 93 16.02 13.57 9.66
N CYS A 94 16.38 14.28 8.60
CA CYS A 94 15.42 14.72 7.60
C CYS A 94 15.74 14.18 6.20
N VAL A 95 14.69 13.78 5.49
CA VAL A 95 14.73 13.29 4.13
C VAL A 95 13.88 14.19 3.24
N ASP A 96 14.49 14.74 2.19
CA ASP A 96 13.79 15.49 1.16
C ASP A 96 14.38 15.17 -0.22
N ARG A 97 13.53 14.63 -1.13
CA ARG A 97 13.96 14.21 -2.47
C ARG A 97 14.46 15.35 -3.37
N ARG A 98 14.21 16.61 -3.00
CA ARG A 98 14.66 17.80 -3.74
C ARG A 98 15.96 18.39 -3.18
N GLY A 99 16.51 17.80 -2.11
CA GLY A 99 17.78 18.21 -1.52
C GLY A 99 17.66 19.29 -0.44
N CYS A 100 16.46 19.53 0.09
CA CYS A 100 16.24 20.51 1.15
C CYS A 100 16.61 20.02 2.56
N CYS A 101 17.04 18.75 2.67
CA CYS A 101 17.43 18.12 3.92
C CYS A 101 18.76 17.37 3.80
N ASN A 102 19.25 16.85 4.93
CA ASN A 102 20.51 16.10 5.03
C ASN A 102 20.55 14.83 4.16
N PHE A 103 19.39 14.26 3.82
CA PHE A 103 19.28 13.07 2.98
C PHE A 103 18.26 13.30 1.86
N THR A 104 18.53 12.72 0.69
CA THR A 104 17.59 12.70 -0.44
C THR A 104 16.80 11.40 -0.56
N THR A 105 17.25 10.33 0.13
CA THR A 105 16.61 9.02 0.15
C THR A 105 16.37 8.53 1.57
N VAL A 106 15.33 7.72 1.76
CA VAL A 106 14.95 7.17 3.05
C VAL A 106 15.98 6.14 3.52
N GLN A 107 16.48 5.28 2.62
CA GLN A 107 17.49 4.28 2.97
C GLN A 107 18.78 4.92 3.48
N ALA A 108 19.22 6.06 2.91
CA ALA A 108 20.42 6.75 3.38
C ALA A 108 20.25 7.26 4.83
N ALA A 109 19.07 7.79 5.17
CA ALA A 109 18.78 8.20 6.54
C ALA A 109 18.73 6.99 7.49
N VAL A 110 18.14 5.86 7.08
CA VAL A 110 18.17 4.61 7.88
C VAL A 110 19.60 4.15 8.13
N ASN A 111 20.46 4.18 7.10
CA ASN A 111 21.86 3.78 7.22
C ASN A 111 22.64 4.65 8.22
N ALA A 112 22.29 5.94 8.32
CA ALA A 112 22.92 6.89 9.24
C ALA A 112 22.51 6.72 10.71
N VAL A 113 21.44 6.00 11.01
CA VAL A 113 21.05 5.70 12.40
C VAL A 113 22.09 4.77 13.03
N PRO A 114 22.63 5.06 14.23
CA PRO A 114 23.56 4.16 14.90
C PRO A 114 22.94 2.78 15.19
N ASP A 115 23.73 1.72 15.03
CA ASP A 115 23.29 0.38 15.42
C ASP A 115 23.09 0.29 16.94
N PHE A 116 22.07 -0.47 17.34
CA PHE A 116 21.66 -0.75 18.71
C PHE A 116 21.40 0.51 19.54
N SER A 117 20.99 1.60 18.89
CA SER A 117 20.65 2.86 19.54
C SER A 117 19.53 2.66 20.57
N VAL A 118 19.81 3.07 21.80
CA VAL A 118 18.78 3.20 22.86
C VAL A 118 17.95 4.48 22.72
N LYS A 119 18.44 5.46 21.94
CA LYS A 119 17.68 6.67 21.60
C LYS A 119 16.72 6.38 20.46
N ARG A 120 15.52 6.97 20.51
CA ARG A 120 14.60 6.96 19.36
C ARG A 120 15.14 7.87 18.27
N THR A 121 15.25 7.39 17.04
CA THR A 121 15.59 8.25 15.89
C THR A 121 14.36 8.49 15.03
N ILE A 122 13.91 9.74 14.97
CA ILE A 122 12.80 10.18 14.13
C ILE A 122 13.38 10.61 12.77
N ILE A 123 13.05 9.85 11.73
CA ILE A 123 13.32 10.19 10.35
C ILE A 123 12.10 10.92 9.82
N TRP A 124 12.22 12.24 9.71
CA TRP A 124 11.23 13.11 9.11
C TRP A 124 11.33 13.01 7.58
N ILE A 125 10.24 12.58 6.94
CA ILE A 125 10.19 12.33 5.50
C ILE A 125 9.25 13.37 4.89
N ASN A 126 9.80 14.25 4.06
CA ASN A 126 9.03 15.34 3.45
C ASN A 126 8.02 14.81 2.42
N ILE A 127 7.09 15.67 2.00
CA ILE A 127 6.09 15.32 0.98
C ILE A 127 6.74 14.79 -0.31
N GLY A 128 6.11 13.79 -0.89
CA GLY A 128 6.52 13.20 -2.14
C GLY A 128 6.50 11.68 -2.13
N MET A 129 6.65 11.12 -3.33
CA MET A 129 6.85 9.70 -3.54
C MET A 129 8.35 9.42 -3.68
N TYR A 130 8.86 8.54 -2.82
CA TYR A 130 10.23 8.04 -2.78
C TYR A 130 10.25 6.66 -3.43
N TYR A 131 10.75 6.60 -4.66
CA TYR A 131 10.81 5.36 -5.44
C TYR A 131 12.11 4.61 -5.15
N GLU A 132 12.12 3.82 -4.07
CA GLU A 132 13.28 3.09 -3.56
C GLU A 132 12.84 1.88 -2.72
N LYS A 133 13.70 0.86 -2.63
CA LYS A 133 13.55 -0.18 -1.61
C LYS A 133 14.16 0.28 -0.30
N VAL A 134 13.44 0.08 0.80
CA VAL A 134 13.92 0.42 2.14
C VAL A 134 13.95 -0.81 3.03
N MET A 135 15.09 -1.06 3.68
CA MET A 135 15.26 -2.07 4.72
C MET A 135 15.65 -1.39 6.03
N VAL A 136 14.85 -1.63 7.07
CA VAL A 136 15.17 -1.27 8.46
C VAL A 136 15.68 -2.53 9.17
N PRO A 137 17.00 -2.72 9.28
CA PRO A 137 17.58 -3.96 9.80
C PRO A 137 17.32 -4.12 11.31
N LYS A 138 17.34 -5.36 11.80
CA LYS A 138 17.18 -5.69 13.22
C LYS A 138 18.17 -4.96 14.14
N THR A 139 19.33 -4.58 13.62
CA THR A 139 20.37 -3.84 14.34
C THR A 139 19.97 -2.40 14.64
N LYS A 140 18.88 -1.86 14.07
CA LYS A 140 18.48 -0.45 14.23
C LYS A 140 17.10 -0.31 14.89
N PRO A 141 16.95 -0.70 16.17
CA PRO A 141 15.69 -0.54 16.90
C PRO A 141 15.33 0.95 17.10
N ASN A 142 14.10 1.21 17.53
CA ASN A 142 13.63 2.54 17.93
C ASN A 142 13.68 3.59 16.80
N ILE A 143 13.44 3.19 15.55
CA ILE A 143 13.29 4.13 14.43
C ILE A 143 11.82 4.54 14.30
N THR A 144 11.59 5.84 14.06
CA THR A 144 10.28 6.36 13.66
C THR A 144 10.36 6.95 12.26
N PHE A 145 9.50 6.52 11.35
CA PHE A 145 9.21 7.22 10.11
C PHE A 145 8.06 8.19 10.33
N GLN A 146 8.31 9.47 10.10
CA GLN A 146 7.31 10.52 10.25
C GLN A 146 7.11 11.21 8.89
N GLY A 147 6.01 10.87 8.20
CA GLY A 147 5.57 11.58 7.01
C GLY A 147 4.65 12.75 7.32
N GLN A 148 4.13 13.39 6.27
CA GLN A 148 3.20 14.54 6.37
C GLN A 148 1.76 14.23 5.94
N GLY A 149 1.43 12.95 5.83
CA GLY A 149 0.10 12.46 5.44
C GLY A 149 0.21 11.24 4.54
N TYR A 150 -0.66 10.24 4.74
CA TYR A 150 -0.65 9.03 3.91
C TYR A 150 -0.96 9.33 2.43
N THR A 151 -1.65 10.43 2.12
CA THR A 151 -1.89 10.85 0.73
C THR A 151 -0.77 11.70 0.13
N SER A 152 0.16 12.22 0.95
CA SER A 152 1.17 13.19 0.52
C SER A 152 2.60 12.65 0.58
N THR A 153 2.87 11.64 1.41
CA THR A 153 4.20 11.06 1.62
C THR A 153 4.15 9.54 1.42
N ALA A 154 4.96 9.00 0.52
CA ALA A 154 4.94 7.58 0.20
C ALA A 154 6.33 7.01 -0.13
N ILE A 155 6.59 5.77 0.30
CA ILE A 155 7.72 4.95 -0.17
C ILE A 155 7.14 3.88 -1.09
N ALA A 156 7.70 3.77 -2.30
CA ALA A 156 7.17 2.90 -3.35
C ALA A 156 8.26 2.09 -4.06
N TRP A 157 7.93 0.84 -4.40
CA TRP A 157 8.66 0.01 -5.34
C TRP A 157 7.67 -0.81 -6.19
N ASN A 158 8.14 -1.76 -7.00
CA ASN A 158 7.28 -2.53 -7.90
C ASN A 158 7.70 -4.00 -8.09
N ASP A 159 8.42 -4.57 -7.12
CA ASP A 159 8.82 -5.97 -7.22
C ASP A 159 7.61 -6.91 -7.10
N THR A 160 7.60 -7.95 -7.93
CA THR A 160 6.76 -9.12 -7.75
C THR A 160 7.55 -10.25 -7.10
N ALA A 161 6.89 -11.30 -6.65
CA ALA A 161 7.56 -12.51 -6.18
C ALA A 161 8.47 -13.10 -7.26
N LEU A 162 8.08 -13.02 -8.54
CA LEU A 162 8.91 -13.47 -9.65
C LEU A 162 10.19 -12.62 -9.79
N SER A 163 10.08 -11.28 -9.76
CA SER A 163 11.25 -10.40 -9.92
C SER A 163 12.17 -10.43 -8.70
N ALA A 164 11.63 -10.66 -7.50
CA ALA A 164 12.37 -10.68 -6.25
C ALA A 164 12.81 -12.09 -5.80
N ASN A 165 12.54 -13.14 -6.58
CA ASN A 165 12.81 -14.53 -6.22
C ASN A 165 12.11 -15.00 -4.93
N GLY A 166 10.87 -14.55 -4.73
CA GLY A 166 9.96 -14.95 -3.66
C GLY A 166 9.15 -13.78 -3.10
N THR A 167 7.91 -14.05 -2.67
CA THR A 167 7.01 -13.06 -2.04
C THR A 167 7.69 -12.30 -0.90
N PHE A 168 8.46 -13.00 -0.09
CA PHE A 168 9.08 -12.43 1.11
C PHE A 168 10.14 -11.36 0.80
N TYR A 169 10.66 -11.33 -0.42
CA TYR A 169 11.68 -10.39 -0.88
C TYR A 169 11.11 -9.25 -1.74
N SER A 170 9.82 -9.33 -2.14
CA SER A 170 9.18 -8.32 -2.98
C SER A 170 8.74 -7.06 -2.23
N GLY A 171 8.91 -7.04 -0.91
CA GLY A 171 8.61 -5.89 -0.04
C GLY A 171 9.29 -4.62 -0.51
N SER A 172 8.51 -3.58 -0.81
CA SER A 172 9.02 -2.23 -1.07
C SER A 172 9.71 -1.67 0.17
N VAL A 173 9.11 -1.91 1.34
CA VAL A 173 9.73 -1.69 2.65
C VAL A 173 9.81 -3.00 3.44
N GLN A 174 10.93 -3.24 4.12
CA GLN A 174 11.13 -4.39 5.00
C GLN A 174 11.61 -3.92 6.37
N VAL A 175 10.81 -4.18 7.41
CA VAL A 175 11.07 -3.77 8.79
C VAL A 175 11.38 -4.98 9.64
N PHE A 176 12.64 -5.12 10.05
CA PHE A 176 13.11 -6.16 10.96
C PHE A 176 13.47 -5.62 12.36
N ALA A 177 13.53 -4.29 12.51
CA ALA A 177 13.81 -3.61 13.76
C ALA A 177 12.62 -3.66 14.73
N SER A 178 12.90 -3.85 16.02
CA SER A 178 11.89 -3.70 17.07
C SER A 178 11.62 -2.23 17.40
N ASN A 179 10.46 -1.95 18.02
CA ASN A 179 10.05 -0.60 18.42
C ASN A 179 9.96 0.40 17.25
N PHE A 180 9.72 -0.13 16.04
CA PHE A 180 9.54 0.69 14.85
C PHE A 180 8.20 1.41 14.91
N ILE A 181 8.18 2.68 14.52
CA ILE A 181 6.95 3.46 14.44
C ILE A 181 6.86 4.08 13.05
N ALA A 182 5.71 4.03 12.41
CA ALA A 182 5.39 4.83 11.23
C ALA A 182 4.16 5.70 11.49
N LYS A 183 4.25 6.98 11.15
CA LYS A 183 3.15 7.94 11.27
C LYS A 183 2.96 8.70 9.96
N ASN A 184 1.71 8.81 9.52
CA ASN A 184 1.29 9.68 8.42
C ASN A 184 2.11 9.48 7.12
N ILE A 185 2.35 8.24 6.73
CA ILE A 185 3.12 7.87 5.53
C ILE A 185 2.49 6.65 4.87
N SER A 186 2.69 6.51 3.56
CA SER A 186 2.25 5.35 2.79
C SER A 186 3.38 4.43 2.37
N PHE A 187 3.08 3.14 2.36
CA PHE A 187 3.90 2.09 1.79
C PHE A 187 3.17 1.51 0.58
N MET A 188 3.85 1.47 -0.57
CA MET A 188 3.22 1.11 -1.83
C MET A 188 4.03 0.07 -2.60
N ASN A 189 3.36 -0.93 -3.15
CA ASN A 189 3.89 -1.73 -4.25
C ASN A 189 3.06 -1.44 -5.51
N LEU A 190 3.75 -0.96 -6.55
CA LEU A 190 3.16 -0.50 -7.81
C LEU A 190 3.13 -1.58 -8.89
N ALA A 191 3.41 -2.85 -8.54
CA ALA A 191 3.22 -3.95 -9.47
C ALA A 191 1.75 -4.01 -9.95
N PRO A 192 1.51 -4.34 -11.24
CA PRO A 192 0.16 -4.46 -11.75
C PRO A 192 -0.68 -5.48 -10.97
N MET A 193 -1.97 -5.17 -10.76
CA MET A 193 -2.88 -6.11 -10.12
C MET A 193 -2.99 -7.41 -10.93
N PRO A 194 -2.69 -8.57 -10.34
CA PRO A 194 -2.77 -9.83 -11.06
C PRO A 194 -4.20 -10.36 -11.17
N SER A 195 -4.43 -11.20 -12.18
CA SER A 195 -5.58 -12.11 -12.19
C SER A 195 -5.47 -13.12 -11.04
N PRO A 196 -6.60 -13.56 -10.45
CA PRO A 196 -6.58 -14.61 -9.42
C PRO A 196 -5.84 -15.87 -9.89
N GLY A 197 -4.89 -16.34 -9.06
CA GLY A 197 -4.09 -17.54 -9.35
C GLY A 197 -2.86 -17.32 -10.23
N ALA A 198 -2.53 -16.07 -10.60
CA ALA A 198 -1.31 -15.78 -11.35
C ALA A 198 -0.05 -16.22 -10.58
N VAL A 199 0.86 -16.90 -11.27
CA VAL A 199 2.09 -17.43 -10.68
C VAL A 199 3.12 -16.31 -10.54
N GLY A 200 3.67 -16.13 -9.33
CA GLY A 200 4.76 -15.19 -9.05
C GLY A 200 4.36 -13.71 -9.04
N ALA A 201 3.06 -13.39 -8.99
CA ALA A 201 2.58 -12.02 -9.09
C ALA A 201 2.32 -11.32 -7.74
N GLN A 202 2.58 -12.01 -6.62
CA GLN A 202 2.48 -11.43 -5.28
C GLN A 202 3.41 -10.22 -5.15
N ALA A 203 2.96 -9.14 -4.53
CA ALA A 203 3.69 -7.87 -4.55
C ALA A 203 3.51 -7.11 -3.23
N VAL A 204 4.49 -7.26 -2.33
CA VAL A 204 4.41 -6.74 -0.97
C VAL A 204 4.74 -5.24 -0.93
N ALA A 205 3.86 -4.43 -0.35
CA ALA A 205 4.12 -3.01 -0.08
C ALA A 205 5.07 -2.87 1.12
N ILE A 206 4.75 -3.57 2.21
CA ILE A 206 5.62 -3.63 3.38
C ILE A 206 5.56 -4.99 4.06
N ARG A 207 6.73 -5.44 4.51
CA ARG A 207 6.89 -6.59 5.41
C ARG A 207 7.32 -6.12 6.79
N VAL A 208 6.62 -6.57 7.84
CA VAL A 208 6.90 -6.21 9.23
C VAL A 208 7.16 -7.47 10.05
N SER A 209 8.38 -7.60 10.55
CA SER A 209 8.87 -8.79 11.26
C SER A 209 9.49 -8.43 12.63
N GLY A 210 9.61 -7.13 12.92
CA GLY A 210 10.16 -6.59 14.15
C GLY A 210 9.08 -6.39 15.21
N ASP A 211 9.30 -6.95 16.40
CA ASP A 211 8.33 -6.88 17.51
C ASP A 211 8.08 -5.43 17.97
N GLN A 212 6.87 -5.16 18.48
CA GLN A 212 6.46 -3.87 19.03
C GLN A 212 6.46 -2.75 17.97
N SER A 213 5.86 -3.01 16.80
CA SER A 213 5.75 -2.03 15.72
C SER A 213 4.40 -1.31 15.72
N GLU A 214 4.41 0.02 15.64
CA GLU A 214 3.20 0.86 15.58
C GLU A 214 3.07 1.58 14.23
N PHE A 215 1.86 1.59 13.67
CA PHE A 215 1.49 2.32 12.47
C PHE A 215 0.28 3.20 12.76
N ARG A 216 0.38 4.51 12.55
CA ARG A 216 -0.70 5.46 12.84
C ARG A 216 -0.97 6.41 11.68
N GLY A 217 -2.20 6.44 11.19
CA GLY A 217 -2.56 7.30 10.07
C GLY A 217 -1.80 6.93 8.78
N CYS A 218 -1.40 5.66 8.65
CA CYS A 218 -0.59 5.17 7.54
C CYS A 218 -1.45 4.59 6.42
N GLY A 219 -0.90 4.59 5.21
CA GLY A 219 -1.52 3.99 4.04
C GLY A 219 -0.74 2.77 3.54
N PHE A 220 -1.45 1.73 3.10
CA PHE A 220 -0.86 0.50 2.57
C PHE A 220 -1.50 0.19 1.22
N PHE A 221 -0.72 0.30 0.15
CA PHE A 221 -1.22 0.21 -1.22
C PHE A 221 -0.55 -0.93 -1.98
N GLY A 222 -1.34 -1.87 -2.44
CA GLY A 222 -0.91 -2.96 -3.30
C GLY A 222 -2.11 -3.69 -3.86
N ALA A 223 -1.87 -4.86 -4.42
CA ALA A 223 -2.91 -5.76 -4.91
C ALA A 223 -2.87 -7.07 -4.11
N GLN A 224 -2.21 -8.11 -4.64
CA GLN A 224 -2.03 -9.36 -3.93
C GLN A 224 -0.86 -9.25 -2.94
N ASP A 225 -1.08 -9.71 -1.71
CA ASP A 225 -0.08 -9.76 -0.63
C ASP A 225 0.44 -8.36 -0.19
N THR A 226 -0.41 -7.33 -0.16
CA THR A 226 -0.04 -5.93 0.15
C THR A 226 0.74 -5.76 1.46
N LEU A 227 0.19 -6.22 2.59
CA LEU A 227 0.76 -6.09 3.92
C LEU A 227 1.18 -7.48 4.42
N HIS A 228 2.49 -7.72 4.44
CA HIS A 228 3.07 -8.92 5.04
C HIS A 228 3.34 -8.65 6.53
N ASP A 229 2.31 -8.86 7.33
CA ASP A 229 2.33 -8.80 8.79
C ASP A 229 2.95 -10.09 9.37
N ASP A 230 4.25 -10.25 9.11
CA ASP A 230 5.03 -11.49 9.18
C ASP A 230 5.06 -12.08 10.60
N LYS A 231 5.61 -11.35 11.57
CA LYS A 231 5.73 -11.82 12.97
C LYS A 231 5.97 -10.67 13.94
N GLY A 232 5.63 -10.89 15.21
CA GLY A 232 5.77 -9.90 16.28
C GLY A 232 4.41 -9.39 16.76
N ARG A 233 4.43 -8.44 17.69
CA ARG A 233 3.25 -7.71 18.18
C ARG A 233 3.17 -6.36 17.49
N HIS A 234 2.07 -6.10 16.80
CA HIS A 234 1.92 -4.86 16.03
C HIS A 234 0.58 -4.16 16.31
N TYR A 235 0.59 -2.84 16.14
CA TYR A 235 -0.58 -2.01 16.30
C TYR A 235 -0.76 -1.12 15.07
N PHE A 236 -1.90 -1.25 14.42
CA PHE A 236 -2.31 -0.43 13.28
C PHE A 236 -3.51 0.41 13.71
N LYS A 237 -3.37 1.73 13.69
CA LYS A 237 -4.40 2.67 14.15
C LYS A 237 -4.69 3.72 13.10
N ASP A 238 -5.96 3.94 12.80
CA ASP A 238 -6.41 4.97 11.86
C ASP A 238 -5.78 4.78 10.47
N CYS A 239 -5.51 3.53 10.07
CA CYS A 239 -4.81 3.19 8.83
C CYS A 239 -5.78 2.93 7.68
N TYR A 240 -5.31 3.21 6.46
CA TYR A 240 -5.96 2.80 5.21
C TYR A 240 -5.19 1.64 4.59
N ILE A 241 -5.84 0.51 4.35
CA ILE A 241 -5.21 -0.69 3.79
C ILE A 241 -6.02 -1.15 2.58
N GLN A 242 -5.37 -1.28 1.43
CA GLN A 242 -6.02 -1.79 0.22
C GLN A 242 -5.31 -2.99 -0.43
N GLY A 243 -6.09 -3.84 -1.08
CA GLY A 243 -5.58 -4.91 -1.91
C GLY A 243 -6.65 -5.83 -2.48
N SER A 244 -6.26 -6.95 -3.05
CA SER A 244 -7.16 -7.91 -3.69
C SER A 244 -7.16 -9.26 -2.96
N ILE A 245 -6.12 -10.06 -3.15
CA ILE A 245 -5.99 -11.41 -2.58
C ILE A 245 -4.98 -11.37 -1.43
N ASP A 246 -5.36 -11.93 -0.29
CA ASP A 246 -4.51 -12.10 0.90
C ASP A 246 -3.79 -10.83 1.32
N PHE A 247 -4.44 -9.68 1.15
CA PHE A 247 -3.71 -8.40 1.20
C PHE A 247 -3.29 -7.99 2.62
N ILE A 248 -3.73 -8.73 3.65
CA ILE A 248 -3.16 -8.73 4.99
C ILE A 248 -2.83 -10.18 5.37
N PHE A 249 -1.55 -10.55 5.41
CA PHE A 249 -1.15 -11.95 5.63
C PHE A 249 0.11 -12.05 6.50
N GLY A 250 0.33 -13.21 7.10
CA GLY A 250 1.47 -13.47 7.99
C GLY A 250 1.05 -14.15 9.29
N ASN A 251 1.94 -14.17 10.28
CA ASN A 251 1.74 -14.85 11.57
C ASN A 251 1.98 -13.90 12.77
N ALA A 252 1.81 -12.59 12.62
CA ALA A 252 1.90 -11.67 13.74
C ALA A 252 0.70 -11.78 14.71
N ARG A 253 0.86 -11.15 15.88
CA ARG A 253 -0.19 -10.86 16.87
C ARG A 253 -0.52 -9.37 16.75
N SER A 254 -1.57 -9.02 16.01
CA SER A 254 -1.78 -7.64 15.58
C SER A 254 -3.19 -7.15 15.86
N LEU A 255 -3.27 -5.92 16.37
CA LEU A 255 -4.52 -5.18 16.53
C LEU A 255 -4.62 -4.10 15.45
N TYR A 256 -5.69 -4.15 14.68
CA TYR A 256 -6.08 -3.16 13.68
C TYR A 256 -7.28 -2.39 14.23
N GLU A 257 -7.05 -1.19 14.76
CA GLU A 257 -8.07 -0.36 15.39
C GLU A 257 -8.42 0.84 14.50
N ASN A 258 -9.72 1.03 14.24
CA ASN A 258 -10.23 2.15 13.43
C ASN A 258 -9.60 2.20 12.02
N CYS A 259 -9.40 1.04 11.40
CA CYS A 259 -8.81 0.93 10.07
C CYS A 259 -9.87 0.88 8.97
N GLN A 260 -9.55 1.45 7.82
CA GLN A 260 -10.31 1.30 6.58
C GLN A 260 -9.67 0.23 5.72
N ILE A 261 -10.42 -0.84 5.43
CA ILE A 261 -9.94 -2.03 4.73
C ILE A 261 -10.70 -2.09 3.40
N VAL A 262 -9.98 -1.87 2.30
CA VAL A 262 -10.58 -1.63 0.98
C VAL A 262 -10.12 -2.66 -0.02
N SER A 263 -11.04 -3.50 -0.49
CA SER A 263 -10.78 -4.39 -1.60
C SER A 263 -10.81 -3.65 -2.93
N ILE A 264 -9.79 -3.89 -3.74
CA ILE A 264 -9.70 -3.42 -5.14
C ILE A 264 -9.87 -4.56 -6.14
N ALA A 265 -10.38 -5.72 -5.70
CA ALA A 265 -10.66 -6.86 -6.57
C ALA A 265 -11.64 -6.45 -7.69
N ASN A 266 -11.54 -7.12 -8.85
CA ASN A 266 -12.39 -6.80 -9.99
C ASN A 266 -13.87 -6.96 -9.63
N PRO A 267 -14.77 -6.05 -10.05
CA PRO A 267 -16.20 -6.22 -9.84
C PRO A 267 -16.70 -7.56 -10.39
N VAL A 268 -17.57 -8.23 -9.63
CA VAL A 268 -18.18 -9.51 -10.04
C VAL A 268 -19.60 -9.22 -10.56
N PRO A 269 -19.97 -9.68 -11.77
CA PRO A 269 -21.32 -9.49 -12.30
C PRO A 269 -22.40 -10.05 -11.37
N VAL A 270 -23.55 -9.38 -11.34
CA VAL A 270 -24.71 -9.81 -10.54
C VAL A 270 -25.07 -11.26 -10.86
N GLY A 271 -25.26 -12.08 -9.83
CA GLY A 271 -25.60 -13.51 -9.95
C GLY A 271 -24.39 -14.44 -10.03
N GLN A 272 -23.17 -13.94 -10.28
CA GLN A 272 -21.96 -14.76 -10.22
C GLN A 272 -21.48 -14.95 -8.77
N ARG A 273 -20.92 -16.13 -8.49
CA ARG A 273 -20.43 -16.55 -7.17
C ARG A 273 -18.91 -16.66 -7.07
N SER A 274 -18.18 -16.27 -8.12
CA SER A 274 -16.72 -16.34 -8.13
C SER A 274 -16.14 -15.43 -7.06
N ILE A 275 -15.33 -16.00 -6.18
CA ILE A 275 -14.54 -15.26 -5.20
C ILE A 275 -13.23 -14.83 -5.85
N ASN A 276 -12.87 -13.56 -5.73
CA ASN A 276 -11.69 -13.00 -6.38
C ASN A 276 -10.86 -12.10 -5.46
N GLY A 277 -11.13 -12.13 -4.16
CA GLY A 277 -10.33 -11.47 -3.15
C GLY A 277 -10.48 -12.12 -1.78
N ALA A 278 -9.54 -11.80 -0.90
CA ALA A 278 -9.56 -12.18 0.50
C ALA A 278 -8.85 -11.10 1.31
N VAL A 279 -9.47 -10.64 2.38
CA VAL A 279 -8.86 -9.63 3.26
C VAL A 279 -7.65 -10.22 3.96
N THR A 280 -7.83 -11.36 4.63
CA THR A 280 -6.79 -11.94 5.47
C THR A 280 -6.33 -13.32 5.02
N ALA A 281 -5.04 -13.61 5.27
CA ALA A 281 -4.49 -14.95 5.20
C ALA A 281 -3.56 -15.20 6.40
N HIS A 282 -4.16 -15.46 7.57
CA HIS A 282 -3.40 -15.66 8.81
C HIS A 282 -2.74 -17.05 8.85
N GLY A 283 -1.45 -17.04 9.20
CA GLY A 283 -0.52 -18.15 9.04
C GLY A 283 -0.11 -18.84 10.33
N ARG A 284 -0.96 -18.88 11.36
CA ARG A 284 -0.69 -19.63 12.60
C ARG A 284 -0.58 -21.13 12.37
N VAL A 285 0.52 -21.72 12.84
CA VAL A 285 0.88 -23.13 12.54
C VAL A 285 0.49 -24.07 13.68
N SER A 286 0.46 -23.61 14.93
CA SER A 286 0.12 -24.46 16.08
C SER A 286 -0.75 -23.73 17.13
N GLY A 287 -1.42 -24.53 17.97
CA GLY A 287 -2.21 -24.02 19.11
C GLY A 287 -1.37 -23.35 20.19
N ASP A 288 -0.06 -23.61 20.23
CA ASP A 288 0.88 -23.03 21.21
C ASP A 288 1.31 -21.60 20.85
N GLU A 289 1.18 -21.20 19.57
CA GLU A 289 1.50 -19.85 19.13
C GLU A 289 0.44 -18.87 19.65
N ASN A 290 0.82 -17.76 20.29
CA ASN A 290 -0.12 -16.72 20.66
C ASN A 290 -0.19 -15.60 19.60
N THR A 291 -0.52 -15.96 18.37
CA THR A 291 -0.57 -15.05 17.20
C THR A 291 -1.98 -14.95 16.64
N GLY A 292 -2.31 -13.89 15.91
CA GLY A 292 -3.66 -13.66 15.41
C GLY A 292 -3.88 -12.23 14.96
N PHE A 293 -4.88 -12.01 14.12
CA PHE A 293 -5.31 -10.66 13.73
C PHE A 293 -6.64 -10.30 14.39
N ALA A 294 -6.72 -9.13 15.02
CA ALA A 294 -7.95 -8.57 15.55
C ALA A 294 -8.24 -7.23 14.87
N PHE A 295 -9.41 -7.10 14.25
CA PHE A 295 -9.90 -5.88 13.63
C PHE A 295 -11.02 -5.30 14.48
N VAL A 296 -10.82 -4.11 15.02
CA VAL A 296 -11.73 -3.49 15.99
C VAL A 296 -12.17 -2.12 15.48
N ASN A 297 -13.47 -1.84 15.54
CA ASN A 297 -14.06 -0.57 15.11
C ASN A 297 -13.64 -0.16 13.68
N SER A 298 -13.46 -1.14 12.81
CA SER A 298 -12.93 -0.96 11.46
C SER A 298 -14.03 -1.03 10.40
N THR A 299 -13.70 -0.78 9.14
CA THR A 299 -14.62 -0.95 8.01
C THR A 299 -14.03 -1.86 6.96
N VAL A 300 -14.82 -2.75 6.36
CA VAL A 300 -14.44 -3.58 5.22
C VAL A 300 -15.38 -3.32 4.04
N GLY A 301 -14.82 -2.88 2.92
CA GLY A 301 -15.58 -2.68 1.69
C GLY A 301 -14.73 -2.52 0.43
N GLY A 302 -15.27 -1.88 -0.60
CA GLY A 302 -14.61 -1.74 -1.91
C GLY A 302 -15.31 -2.52 -3.01
N ASN A 303 -14.54 -3.21 -3.86
CA ASN A 303 -15.02 -3.91 -5.05
C ASN A 303 -14.86 -5.43 -4.94
N GLY A 304 -15.50 -6.14 -5.87
CA GLY A 304 -15.37 -7.57 -6.06
C GLY A 304 -16.29 -8.41 -5.18
N ARG A 305 -15.92 -9.68 -5.00
CA ARG A 305 -16.60 -10.60 -4.10
C ARG A 305 -15.54 -11.37 -3.32
N ILE A 306 -15.49 -11.18 -2.01
CA ILE A 306 -14.33 -11.52 -1.21
C ILE A 306 -14.68 -12.30 0.05
N TRP A 307 -13.68 -13.00 0.57
CA TRP A 307 -13.70 -13.51 1.94
C TRP A 307 -13.08 -12.51 2.93
N LEU A 308 -13.56 -12.53 4.18
CA LEU A 308 -12.92 -11.89 5.32
C LEU A 308 -11.55 -12.53 5.61
N GLY A 309 -11.40 -13.82 5.34
CA GLY A 309 -10.12 -14.48 5.47
C GLY A 309 -10.09 -15.89 4.91
N ARG A 310 -8.87 -16.37 4.66
CA ARG A 310 -8.61 -17.78 4.39
C ARG A 310 -7.46 -18.36 5.21
N ALA A 311 -7.59 -19.64 5.57
CA ALA A 311 -6.69 -20.29 6.52
C ALA A 311 -5.35 -20.67 5.88
N TRP A 312 -4.42 -19.73 5.72
CA TRP A 312 -3.10 -20.04 5.13
C TRP A 312 -2.36 -21.16 5.88
N ARG A 313 -2.61 -21.31 7.18
CA ARG A 313 -2.10 -22.41 8.02
C ARG A 313 -3.20 -22.98 8.94
N PRO A 314 -3.02 -24.20 9.49
CA PRO A 314 -4.11 -24.93 10.15
C PRO A 314 -4.72 -24.29 11.40
N TYR A 315 -4.00 -23.41 12.11
CA TYR A 315 -4.49 -22.78 13.35
C TYR A 315 -4.85 -21.30 13.14
N SER A 316 -5.07 -20.88 11.89
CA SER A 316 -5.39 -19.50 11.49
C SER A 316 -6.37 -18.83 12.46
N ARG A 317 -6.02 -17.64 12.97
CA ARG A 317 -6.81 -16.94 13.98
C ARG A 317 -7.07 -15.50 13.57
N VAL A 318 -8.32 -15.17 13.32
CA VAL A 318 -8.77 -13.83 12.91
C VAL A 318 -10.09 -13.48 13.58
N VAL A 319 -10.18 -12.26 14.11
CA VAL A 319 -11.40 -11.72 14.73
C VAL A 319 -11.75 -10.38 14.09
N PHE A 320 -13.00 -10.22 13.68
CA PHE A 320 -13.59 -8.92 13.37
C PHE A 320 -14.59 -8.54 14.46
N ALA A 321 -14.38 -7.38 15.09
CA ALA A 321 -15.19 -6.87 16.19
C ALA A 321 -15.66 -5.45 15.89
N SER A 322 -16.96 -5.18 16.08
CA SER A 322 -17.57 -3.87 15.82
C SER A 322 -17.22 -3.31 14.44
N THR A 323 -17.12 -4.19 13.44
CA THR A 323 -16.67 -3.83 12.09
C THR A 323 -17.87 -3.66 11.16
N LEU A 324 -17.89 -2.57 10.40
CA LEU A 324 -18.88 -2.34 9.34
C LEU A 324 -18.45 -3.05 8.05
N MET A 325 -19.28 -3.94 7.52
CA MET A 325 -19.01 -4.76 6.33
C MET A 325 -20.02 -4.47 5.22
N SER A 326 -19.52 -4.09 4.04
CA SER A 326 -20.35 -3.95 2.83
C SER A 326 -20.69 -5.30 2.17
N ASP A 327 -21.56 -5.29 1.17
CA ASP A 327 -22.13 -6.47 0.51
C ASP A 327 -21.15 -7.22 -0.42
N ILE A 328 -19.91 -6.78 -0.54
CA ILE A 328 -18.85 -7.53 -1.23
C ILE A 328 -18.42 -8.79 -0.49
N ILE A 329 -18.74 -8.90 0.81
CA ILE A 329 -18.43 -10.08 1.62
C ILE A 329 -19.31 -11.23 1.17
N ALA A 330 -18.69 -12.33 0.75
CA ALA A 330 -19.41 -13.53 0.38
C ALA A 330 -20.22 -14.09 1.57
N PRO A 331 -21.40 -14.71 1.36
CA PRO A 331 -22.23 -15.20 2.45
C PRO A 331 -21.51 -16.16 3.40
N GLU A 332 -20.70 -17.07 2.86
CA GLU A 332 -19.85 -18.00 3.63
C GLU A 332 -18.79 -17.27 4.48
N GLY A 333 -18.40 -16.06 4.08
CA GLY A 333 -17.50 -15.14 4.78
C GLY A 333 -16.03 -15.57 4.81
N TRP A 334 -15.77 -16.86 4.94
CA TRP A 334 -14.45 -17.41 5.25
C TRP A 334 -14.16 -18.65 4.41
N ASN A 335 -12.88 -18.98 4.28
CA ASN A 335 -12.42 -20.20 3.62
C ASN A 335 -11.34 -20.90 4.46
N ASP A 336 -11.52 -22.18 4.72
CA ASP A 336 -10.59 -23.08 5.41
C ASP A 336 -9.40 -23.48 4.53
N PHE A 337 -9.17 -22.78 3.41
CA PHE A 337 -8.26 -23.16 2.35
C PHE A 337 -8.67 -24.44 1.61
N ASN A 338 -9.96 -24.77 1.63
CA ASN A 338 -10.54 -26.00 1.07
C ASN A 338 -9.95 -27.27 1.72
N ASP A 339 -9.76 -27.21 3.03
CA ASP A 339 -9.17 -28.28 3.85
C ASP A 339 -9.98 -28.43 5.15
N PRO A 340 -11.04 -29.26 5.13
CA PRO A 340 -11.94 -29.42 6.28
C PRO A 340 -11.29 -29.95 7.55
N SER A 341 -10.04 -30.46 7.47
CA SER A 341 -9.29 -30.87 8.66
C SER A 341 -8.94 -29.68 9.56
N ARG A 342 -8.99 -28.45 9.03
CA ARG A 342 -8.67 -27.21 9.75
C ARG A 342 -9.84 -26.65 10.54
N ASP A 343 -11.07 -27.06 10.23
CA ASP A 343 -12.30 -26.56 10.86
C ASP A 343 -12.28 -26.67 12.38
N GLN A 344 -11.57 -27.67 12.92
CA GLN A 344 -11.45 -27.91 14.36
C GLN A 344 -10.41 -27.02 15.05
N THR A 345 -9.49 -26.40 14.30
CA THR A 345 -8.31 -25.72 14.83
C THR A 345 -8.26 -24.24 14.49
N ILE A 346 -8.95 -23.79 13.43
CA ILE A 346 -9.07 -22.36 13.11
C ILE A 346 -9.95 -21.64 14.12
N PHE A 347 -9.68 -20.35 14.31
CA PHE A 347 -10.50 -19.47 15.12
C PHE A 347 -10.89 -18.24 14.31
N TYR A 348 -12.09 -18.30 13.70
CA TYR A 348 -12.68 -17.19 12.96
C TYR A 348 -13.89 -16.66 13.70
N GLY A 349 -13.75 -15.45 14.25
CA GLY A 349 -14.74 -14.83 15.11
C GLY A 349 -15.30 -13.54 14.53
N GLU A 350 -16.61 -13.38 14.60
CA GLU A 350 -17.29 -12.12 14.33
C GLU A 350 -18.05 -11.68 15.60
N TYR A 351 -17.76 -10.47 16.09
CA TYR A 351 -18.41 -9.87 17.26
C TYR A 351 -19.03 -8.52 16.89
N ASN A 352 -20.34 -8.34 17.11
CA ASN A 352 -21.03 -7.05 16.93
C ASN A 352 -20.76 -6.36 15.57
N CYS A 353 -20.54 -7.13 14.49
CA CYS A 353 -20.34 -6.59 13.15
C CYS A 353 -21.68 -6.14 12.54
N SER A 354 -21.64 -5.15 11.67
CA SER A 354 -22.84 -4.54 11.08
C SER A 354 -22.65 -4.29 9.58
N GLY A 355 -23.72 -3.87 8.89
CA GLY A 355 -23.72 -3.65 7.44
C GLY A 355 -24.23 -4.86 6.65
N SER A 356 -24.39 -4.68 5.34
CA SER A 356 -24.99 -5.68 4.44
C SER A 356 -24.17 -6.96 4.31
N GLY A 357 -22.85 -6.89 4.52
CA GLY A 357 -21.96 -8.05 4.51
C GLY A 357 -21.84 -8.82 5.82
N ALA A 358 -22.40 -8.30 6.92
CA ALA A 358 -22.23 -8.87 8.26
C ALA A 358 -23.26 -9.96 8.62
N ASN A 359 -24.14 -10.35 7.68
CA ASN A 359 -25.13 -11.39 7.94
C ASN A 359 -24.45 -12.75 8.15
N MET A 360 -24.61 -13.31 9.36
CA MET A 360 -23.97 -14.57 9.74
C MET A 360 -24.77 -15.84 9.37
N ASN A 361 -26.01 -15.73 8.88
CA ASN A 361 -26.92 -16.88 8.68
C ASN A 361 -26.39 -17.91 7.66
N LEU A 362 -25.50 -17.49 6.75
CA LEU A 362 -24.94 -18.32 5.68
C LEU A 362 -23.43 -18.52 5.82
N ARG A 363 -22.85 -18.14 6.96
CA ARG A 363 -21.42 -18.34 7.22
C ARG A 363 -21.07 -19.82 7.22
N ALA A 364 -19.82 -20.13 6.90
CA ALA A 364 -19.30 -21.47 7.06
C ALA A 364 -19.48 -21.95 8.51
N SER A 365 -19.73 -23.25 8.71
CA SER A 365 -20.16 -23.82 10.00
C SER A 365 -19.12 -23.71 11.13
N TYR A 366 -17.84 -23.56 10.78
CA TYR A 366 -16.74 -23.37 11.73
C TYR A 366 -16.58 -21.91 12.21
N VAL A 367 -17.35 -20.97 11.66
CA VAL A 367 -17.28 -19.55 12.03
C VAL A 367 -18.03 -19.33 13.34
N GLN A 368 -17.39 -18.59 14.25
CA GLN A 368 -17.90 -18.35 15.59
C GLN A 368 -18.57 -16.98 15.67
N LYS A 369 -19.86 -16.96 16.02
CA LYS A 369 -20.54 -15.75 16.48
C LYS A 369 -20.19 -15.53 17.94
N LEU A 370 -19.23 -14.64 18.18
CA LEU A 370 -18.69 -14.42 19.52
C LEU A 370 -19.70 -13.67 20.39
N ASN A 371 -19.71 -13.98 21.68
CA ASN A 371 -20.29 -13.14 22.72
C ASN A 371 -19.24 -12.18 23.32
N GLU A 372 -19.68 -11.30 24.24
CA GLU A 372 -18.80 -10.30 24.86
C GLU A 372 -17.61 -10.92 25.60
N THR A 373 -17.84 -11.99 26.37
CA THR A 373 -16.79 -12.69 27.11
C THR A 373 -15.73 -13.26 26.18
N GLU A 374 -16.15 -13.95 25.11
CA GLU A 374 -15.24 -14.54 24.12
C GLU A 374 -14.47 -13.47 23.33
N ALA A 375 -15.14 -12.35 23.00
CA ALA A 375 -14.54 -11.27 22.23
C ALA A 375 -13.57 -10.42 23.06
N SER A 376 -13.79 -10.27 24.37
CA SER A 376 -13.10 -9.34 25.26
C SER A 376 -11.57 -9.34 25.15
N ALA A 377 -10.97 -10.53 24.95
CA ALA A 377 -9.53 -10.72 24.81
C ALA A 377 -8.93 -10.10 23.52
N PHE A 378 -9.77 -9.72 22.55
CA PHE A 378 -9.37 -9.20 21.24
C PHE A 378 -9.73 -7.72 21.05
N LEU A 379 -10.51 -7.11 21.96
CA LEU A 379 -11.15 -5.80 21.72
C LEU A 379 -10.23 -4.59 21.94
N ASN A 380 -9.08 -4.76 22.58
CA ASN A 380 -8.22 -3.63 22.94
C ASN A 380 -6.74 -4.02 22.94
N THR A 381 -5.88 -3.05 23.29
CA THR A 381 -4.42 -3.18 23.22
C THR A 381 -3.83 -4.26 24.12
N THR A 382 -4.56 -4.77 25.12
CA THR A 382 -4.10 -5.95 25.90
C THR A 382 -3.96 -7.19 25.02
N PHE A 383 -4.71 -7.28 23.91
CA PHE A 383 -4.53 -8.32 22.90
C PHE A 383 -3.12 -8.33 22.31
N ILE A 384 -2.35 -7.26 22.39
CA ILE A 384 -0.99 -7.16 21.87
C ILE A 384 0.02 -6.79 22.97
N ASP A 385 -0.37 -6.99 24.24
CA ASP A 385 0.37 -6.55 25.43
C ASP A 385 0.79 -5.07 25.34
N GLY A 386 -0.08 -4.23 24.76
CA GLY A 386 0.23 -2.84 24.40
C GLY A 386 0.59 -1.97 25.59
N GLU A 387 0.15 -2.31 26.80
CA GLU A 387 0.57 -1.68 28.06
C GLU A 387 2.07 -1.79 28.32
N GLN A 388 2.75 -2.78 27.73
CA GLN A 388 4.19 -2.99 27.91
C GLN A 388 5.03 -2.09 27.01
N TRP A 389 4.51 -1.64 25.87
CA TRP A 389 5.35 -1.10 24.80
C TRP A 389 4.80 0.11 24.04
N LEU A 390 3.48 0.34 24.02
CA LEU A 390 2.92 1.54 23.39
C LEU A 390 3.25 2.78 24.22
N GLU A 391 3.72 3.84 23.55
CA GLU A 391 4.12 5.10 24.21
C GLU A 391 2.94 5.80 24.89
N THR A 392 1.71 5.62 24.39
CA THR A 392 0.49 6.20 25.01
C THR A 392 0.04 5.50 26.29
N SER A 393 0.67 4.37 26.64
CA SER A 393 0.33 3.56 27.82
C SER A 393 1.34 3.74 28.98
N LYS A 394 2.39 4.54 28.77
CA LYS A 394 3.40 4.93 29.77
C LYS A 394 3.15 6.36 30.23
#